data_AF-A0A4P7WRV7-F1
#
_entry.id   AF-A0A4P7WRV7-F1
#
_cell.length_a   1.000
_cell.length_b   1.000
_cell.length_c   1.000
_cell.angle_alpha   90.00
_cell.angle_beta   90.00
_cell.angle_gamma   90.00
#
_symmetry.space_group_name_H-M   'P 1'
#
loop_
_entity.id
_entity.type
_entity.pdbx_description
1 polymer ?
#
loop_
_entity_poly.entity_id
_entity_poly.type
_entity_poly.pdbx_seq_one_letter_code
_entity_poly.pdbx_strand_id
1 'polypeptide(L)'
;MTIEKYNQKLLAILGTIGVLFLTVALVAIIAITIMEHRRYNYDDIETGILSDEKIEKLQQENKREQIISYETPKLIDTLNLVYIIPVSHKTLNQTEDINEVLNAFSSYENYESAENRYSNDFYGAYNNVIIYNPKDETNKKLFDHRVSFNTINTTYYDNDILLVIKASEKDTYKDGVIDLQDLKSLYLYSFSKNKIEKINMDGMDVYNYTFIDKSKDLIIAFGVDKNNDGQFNEHNEPTLIKKYDFNNGALLDIIDTKTTSELQKLLEGTLK
;
A
#
# COMPACT_ATOMS: atom_id res chain seq x y z
N MET A 1 -37.55 62.85 15.72
CA MET A 1 -37.75 61.38 15.58
C MET A 1 -37.89 60.83 16.99
N THR A 2 -38.98 60.12 17.33
CA THR A 2 -39.12 59.54 18.68
C THR A 2 -38.04 58.50 18.91
N ILE A 3 -37.49 58.43 20.12
CA ILE A 3 -36.39 57.52 20.50
C ILE A 3 -36.73 56.06 20.14
N GLU A 4 -38.00 55.68 20.26
CA GLU A 4 -38.52 54.37 19.87
C GLU A 4 -38.32 54.05 18.38
N LYS A 5 -38.59 55.02 17.49
CA LYS A 5 -38.40 54.84 16.04
C LYS A 5 -36.92 54.79 15.66
N TYR A 6 -36.05 55.45 16.43
CA TYR A 6 -34.60 55.37 16.25
C TYR A 6 -34.07 53.99 16.69
N ASN A 7 -34.48 53.53 17.87
CA ASN A 7 -34.10 52.23 18.42
C ASN A 7 -34.61 51.07 17.55
N GLN A 8 -35.83 51.15 17.02
CA GLN A 8 -36.35 50.14 16.07
C GLN A 8 -35.52 50.08 14.79
N LYS A 9 -35.13 51.24 14.22
CA LYS A 9 -34.27 51.25 13.03
C LYS A 9 -32.86 50.74 13.32
N LEU A 10 -32.29 51.10 14.48
CA LEU A 10 -30.98 50.62 14.90
C LEU A 10 -30.99 49.09 15.09
N LEU A 11 -32.01 48.55 15.75
CA LEU A 11 -32.17 47.12 15.97
C LEU A 11 -32.36 46.37 14.64
N ALA A 12 -33.12 46.93 13.71
CA ALA A 12 -33.30 46.36 12.38
C ALA A 12 -31.98 46.33 11.57
N ILE A 13 -31.17 47.40 11.65
CA ILE A 13 -29.85 47.46 11.01
C ILE A 13 -28.92 46.41 11.63
N LEU A 14 -28.84 46.35 12.96
CA LEU A 14 -27.99 45.36 13.66
C LEU A 14 -28.44 43.92 13.38
N GLY A 15 -29.75 43.66 13.36
CA GLY A 15 -30.31 42.36 13.00
C GLY A 15 -29.98 41.96 11.57
N THR A 16 -30.07 42.91 10.62
CA THR A 16 -29.73 42.65 9.21
C THR A 16 -28.25 42.35 9.04
N ILE A 17 -27.37 43.12 9.72
CA ILE A 17 -25.92 42.87 9.71
C ILE A 17 -25.59 41.51 10.35
N GLY A 18 -26.26 41.15 11.45
CA GLY A 18 -26.09 39.86 12.12
C GLY A 18 -26.48 38.69 11.22
N VAL A 19 -27.62 38.78 10.53
CA VAL A 19 -28.05 37.75 9.57
C VAL A 19 -27.07 37.64 8.40
N LEU A 20 -26.57 38.76 7.87
CA LEU A 20 -25.62 38.78 6.76
C LEU A 20 -24.26 38.20 7.16
N PHE A 21 -23.82 38.43 8.40
CA PHE A 21 -22.61 37.81 8.93
C PHE A 21 -22.78 36.29 9.08
N LEU A 22 -23.93 35.83 9.60
CA LEU A 22 -24.22 34.40 9.75
C LEU A 22 -24.30 33.67 8.41
N THR A 23 -24.87 34.29 7.37
CA THR A 23 -24.91 33.66 6.04
C THR A 23 -23.51 33.55 5.42
N VAL A 24 -22.67 34.58 5.55
CA VAL A 24 -21.27 34.51 5.08
C VAL A 24 -20.48 33.44 5.85
N ALA A 25 -20.64 33.36 7.17
CA ALA A 25 -20.00 32.34 7.99
C ALA A 25 -20.43 30.92 7.60
N LEU A 26 -21.73 30.70 7.33
CA LEU A 26 -22.24 29.41 6.89
C LEU A 26 -21.65 29.01 5.53
N VAL A 27 -21.60 29.94 4.57
CA VAL A 27 -21.00 29.70 3.24
C VAL A 27 -19.51 29.37 3.37
N ALA A 28 -18.77 30.07 4.24
CA ALA A 28 -17.37 29.80 4.49
C ALA A 28 -17.15 28.41 5.12
N ILE A 29 -17.98 28.01 6.09
CA ILE A 29 -17.92 26.67 6.70
C ILE A 29 -18.19 25.60 5.64
N ILE A 30 -19.25 25.75 4.83
CA ILE A 30 -19.57 24.81 3.75
C ILE A 30 -18.42 24.74 2.73
N ALA A 31 -17.83 25.88 2.36
CA ALA A 31 -16.69 25.91 1.45
C ALA A 31 -15.45 25.21 2.02
N ILE A 32 -15.17 25.39 3.32
CA ILE A 32 -14.07 24.70 4.01
C ILE A 32 -14.36 23.20 4.08
N THR A 33 -15.56 22.78 4.47
CA THR A 33 -15.94 21.35 4.52
C THR A 33 -15.87 20.69 3.15
N ILE A 34 -16.28 21.38 2.08
CA ILE A 34 -16.15 20.87 0.71
C ILE A 34 -14.68 20.82 0.29
N MET A 35 -13.89 21.85 0.57
CA MET A 35 -12.45 21.85 0.27
C MET A 35 -11.70 20.78 1.05
N GLU A 36 -12.08 20.53 2.30
CA GLU A 36 -11.48 19.53 3.17
C GLU A 36 -11.89 18.13 2.69
N HIS A 37 -13.17 17.90 2.38
CA HIS A 37 -13.64 16.66 1.76
C HIS A 37 -12.98 16.40 0.40
N ARG A 38 -12.79 17.45 -0.43
CA ARG A 38 -12.01 17.36 -1.69
C ARG A 38 -10.51 17.24 -1.49
N ARG A 39 -9.95 17.63 -0.34
CA ARG A 39 -8.54 17.40 0.01
C ARG A 39 -8.29 15.96 0.42
N TYR A 40 -9.31 15.30 0.98
CA TYR A 40 -9.27 13.88 1.31
C TYR A 40 -9.70 12.97 0.16
N ASN A 41 -10.53 13.46 -0.77
CA ASN A 41 -10.67 12.86 -2.09
C ASN A 41 -9.50 13.32 -2.95
N TYR A 42 -8.34 12.70 -2.79
CA TYR A 42 -7.51 12.50 -3.96
C TYR A 42 -8.44 11.89 -5.02
N ASP A 43 -8.49 12.47 -6.22
CA ASP A 43 -9.01 11.81 -7.43
C ASP A 43 -8.09 10.62 -7.79
N ASP A 44 -7.80 9.77 -6.81
CA ASP A 44 -7.06 8.53 -6.92
C ASP A 44 -8.05 7.52 -7.47
N ILE A 45 -8.14 7.54 -8.81
CA ILE A 45 -8.43 6.38 -9.63
C ILE A 45 -7.88 5.15 -8.90
N GLU A 46 -8.76 4.23 -8.49
CA GLU A 46 -8.49 2.99 -7.74
C GLU A 46 -6.99 2.61 -7.79
N THR A 47 -6.22 2.94 -6.75
CA THR A 47 -4.74 2.84 -6.73
C THR A 47 -4.22 1.40 -6.62
N GLY A 48 -5.10 0.43 -6.83
CA GLY A 48 -4.85 -1.00 -6.71
C GLY A 48 -5.28 -1.78 -7.94
N ILE A 49 -4.93 -3.06 -7.97
CA ILE A 49 -5.37 -3.95 -9.04
C ILE A 49 -6.81 -4.41 -8.76
N LEU A 50 -7.62 -4.63 -9.80
CA LEU A 50 -9.00 -5.10 -9.61
C LEU A 50 -9.05 -6.46 -8.90
N SER A 51 -10.08 -6.74 -8.08
CA SER A 51 -10.26 -8.04 -7.47
C SER A 51 -10.46 -9.16 -8.50
N ASP A 52 -10.23 -10.42 -8.10
CA ASP A 52 -10.47 -11.56 -9.00
C ASP A 52 -11.92 -11.62 -9.49
N GLU A 53 -12.91 -11.27 -8.63
CA GLU A 53 -14.32 -11.23 -9.01
C GLU A 53 -14.62 -10.20 -10.10
N LYS A 54 -14.02 -9.00 -10.04
CA LYS A 54 -14.17 -7.98 -11.10
C LYS A 54 -13.51 -8.46 -12.39
N ILE A 55 -12.31 -9.06 -12.30
CA ILE A 55 -11.58 -9.57 -13.46
C ILE A 55 -12.35 -10.71 -14.14
N GLU A 56 -12.92 -11.64 -13.39
CA GLU A 56 -13.72 -12.73 -13.95
C GLU A 56 -14.92 -12.21 -14.77
N LYS A 57 -15.61 -11.17 -14.28
CA LYS A 57 -16.70 -10.53 -15.02
C LYS A 57 -16.21 -9.88 -16.32
N LEU A 58 -15.11 -9.13 -16.25
CA LEU A 58 -14.53 -8.48 -17.44
C LEU A 58 -14.07 -9.51 -18.48
N GLN A 59 -13.46 -10.62 -18.04
CA GLN A 59 -13.03 -11.70 -18.92
C GLN A 59 -14.21 -12.41 -19.60
N GLN A 60 -15.35 -12.57 -18.92
CA GLN A 60 -16.57 -13.11 -19.55
C GLN A 60 -17.08 -12.21 -20.69
N GLU A 61 -16.83 -10.91 -20.61
CA GLU A 61 -17.15 -9.94 -21.67
C GLU A 61 -16.02 -9.77 -22.71
N ASN A 62 -14.91 -10.50 -22.57
CA ASN A 62 -13.67 -10.30 -23.34
C ASN A 62 -13.12 -8.85 -23.26
N LYS A 63 -13.23 -8.24 -22.07
CA LYS A 63 -12.81 -6.86 -21.83
C LYS A 63 -11.71 -6.75 -20.79
N ARG A 64 -11.02 -5.61 -20.79
CA ARG A 64 -10.09 -5.17 -19.75
C ARG A 64 -10.38 -3.74 -19.32
N GLU A 65 -10.03 -3.44 -18.09
CA GLU A 65 -10.11 -2.09 -17.51
C GLU A 65 -8.77 -1.60 -16.98
N GLN A 66 -7.78 -2.49 -16.87
CA GLN A 66 -6.42 -2.13 -16.47
C GLN A 66 -5.39 -2.62 -17.49
N ILE A 67 -4.35 -1.82 -17.68
CA ILE A 67 -3.20 -2.12 -18.51
C ILE A 67 -1.92 -1.98 -17.69
N ILE A 68 -0.91 -2.81 -17.96
CA ILE A 68 0.42 -2.66 -17.38
C ILE A 68 1.12 -1.39 -17.91
N SER A 69 1.97 -0.83 -17.07
CA SER A 69 2.91 0.23 -17.45
C SER A 69 4.28 -0.12 -16.86
N TYR A 70 5.34 0.28 -17.55
CA TYR A 70 6.71 0.08 -17.07
C TYR A 70 7.24 1.36 -16.47
N GLU A 71 7.79 1.25 -15.26
CA GLU A 71 8.49 2.36 -14.63
C GLU A 71 9.95 2.41 -15.07
N THR A 72 10.60 3.54 -14.82
CA THR A 72 12.02 3.74 -15.13
C THR A 72 12.90 2.62 -14.52
N PRO A 73 13.68 1.89 -15.35
CA PRO A 73 14.60 0.87 -14.86
C PRO A 73 15.60 1.42 -13.83
N LYS A 74 15.90 0.61 -12.81
CA LYS A 74 16.82 0.96 -11.73
C LYS A 74 17.94 -0.05 -11.63
N LEU A 75 19.18 0.42 -11.68
CA LEU A 75 20.36 -0.40 -11.49
C LEU A 75 20.44 -0.83 -10.02
N ILE A 76 20.46 -2.14 -9.76
CA ILE A 76 20.57 -2.69 -8.41
C ILE A 76 21.88 -3.42 -8.18
N ASP A 77 22.46 -4.06 -9.20
CA ASP A 77 23.78 -4.69 -9.08
C ASP A 77 24.74 -4.03 -10.07
N THR A 78 25.64 -3.19 -9.57
CA THR A 78 26.60 -2.46 -10.40
C THR A 78 27.68 -3.36 -11.00
N LEU A 79 28.05 -4.47 -10.33
CA LEU A 79 29.09 -5.39 -10.81
C LEU A 79 28.54 -6.29 -11.92
N ASN A 80 27.33 -6.80 -11.71
CA ASN A 80 26.67 -7.68 -12.67
C ASN A 80 25.81 -6.91 -13.70
N LEU A 81 25.66 -5.60 -13.54
CA LEU A 81 24.79 -4.72 -14.33
C LEU A 81 23.33 -5.17 -14.31
N VAL A 82 22.82 -5.65 -13.18
CA VAL A 82 21.42 -6.09 -13.06
C VAL A 82 20.54 -4.89 -12.78
N TYR A 83 19.40 -4.81 -13.47
CA TYR A 83 18.37 -3.79 -13.27
C TYR A 83 17.09 -4.43 -12.76
N ILE A 84 16.32 -3.68 -11.99
CA ILE A 84 14.90 -3.94 -11.80
C ILE A 84 14.07 -2.94 -12.61
N ILE A 85 12.95 -3.39 -13.15
CA ILE A 85 11.97 -2.56 -13.84
C ILE A 85 10.64 -2.78 -13.12
N PRO A 86 10.22 -1.86 -12.24
CA PRO A 86 8.91 -1.95 -11.61
C PRO A 86 7.82 -1.92 -12.68
N VAL A 87 6.82 -2.77 -12.50
CA VAL A 87 5.65 -2.85 -13.39
C VAL A 87 4.46 -2.30 -12.61
N SER A 88 3.90 -1.20 -13.09
CA SER A 88 2.70 -0.59 -12.57
C SER A 88 1.48 -0.94 -13.41
N HIS A 89 0.34 -0.40 -13.05
CA HIS A 89 -0.89 -0.48 -13.83
C HIS A 89 -1.51 0.89 -14.00
N LYS A 90 -2.37 0.99 -15.01
CA LYS A 90 -3.20 2.15 -15.30
C LYS A 90 -4.62 1.68 -15.53
N THR A 91 -5.56 2.30 -14.85
CA THR A 91 -6.99 2.09 -15.09
C THR A 91 -7.41 2.92 -16.28
N LEU A 92 -8.13 2.29 -17.20
CA LEU A 92 -8.61 2.88 -18.43
C LEU A 92 -9.88 3.69 -18.16
N ASN A 93 -10.04 4.83 -18.83
CA ASN A 93 -11.27 5.64 -18.72
C ASN A 93 -12.52 4.90 -19.24
N GLN A 94 -12.31 3.90 -20.11
CA GLN A 94 -13.34 3.04 -20.69
C GLN A 94 -12.77 1.64 -20.83
N THR A 95 -13.62 0.63 -20.64
CA THR A 95 -13.24 -0.77 -20.85
C THR A 95 -12.88 -1.00 -22.32
N GLU A 96 -11.80 -1.73 -22.57
CA GLU A 96 -11.34 -2.07 -23.91
C GLU A 96 -11.53 -3.56 -24.20
N ASP A 97 -11.86 -3.91 -25.44
CA ASP A 97 -11.88 -5.30 -25.88
C ASP A 97 -10.46 -5.89 -25.92
N ILE A 98 -10.30 -7.14 -25.47
CA ILE A 98 -9.03 -7.86 -25.50
C ILE A 98 -8.80 -8.40 -26.92
N ASN A 99 -8.37 -7.52 -27.84
CA ASN A 99 -8.19 -7.88 -29.25
C ASN A 99 -6.74 -7.91 -29.75
N GLU A 100 -5.75 -7.31 -29.04
CA GLU A 100 -4.29 -7.52 -29.25
C GLU A 100 -3.44 -6.65 -28.27
N VAL A 101 -2.23 -7.10 -27.91
CA VAL A 101 -1.34 -6.42 -26.93
C VAL A 101 -0.79 -5.08 -27.45
N LEU A 102 -0.59 -4.94 -28.78
CA LEU A 102 0.04 -3.75 -29.38
C LEU A 102 -0.85 -2.49 -29.35
N ASN A 103 -2.17 -2.65 -29.39
CA ASN A 103 -3.11 -1.53 -29.27
C ASN A 103 -3.22 -0.97 -27.85
N ALA A 104 -2.59 -1.63 -26.87
CA ALA A 104 -2.59 -1.21 -25.48
C ALA A 104 -1.70 0.03 -25.24
N PHE A 105 -0.69 0.26 -26.09
CA PHE A 105 0.28 1.35 -25.92
C PHE A 105 0.11 2.49 -26.94
N SER A 106 -0.94 2.50 -27.75
CA SER A 106 -1.10 3.45 -28.87
C SER A 106 -1.45 4.89 -28.47
N SER A 107 -1.63 5.18 -27.18
CA SER A 107 -1.91 6.53 -26.67
C SER A 107 -1.37 6.68 -25.25
N TYR A 108 -0.11 7.07 -25.13
CA TYR A 108 0.45 7.48 -23.83
C TYR A 108 1.03 8.89 -23.93
N GLU A 109 0.47 9.83 -23.17
CA GLU A 109 1.08 11.12 -22.91
C GLU A 109 2.29 10.91 -21.98
N ASN A 110 3.40 11.58 -22.28
CA ASN A 110 4.63 11.53 -21.49
C ASN A 110 4.37 12.07 -20.08
N TYR A 111 4.22 11.19 -19.10
CA TYR A 111 4.29 11.56 -17.69
C TYR A 111 5.76 11.50 -17.25
N GLU A 112 6.30 12.62 -16.76
CA GLU A 112 7.64 12.66 -16.17
C GLU A 112 7.64 11.86 -14.86
N SER A 113 8.33 10.72 -14.84
CA SER A 113 8.62 10.01 -13.60
C SER A 113 9.69 10.78 -12.81
N ALA A 114 9.47 11.02 -11.51
CA ALA A 114 10.48 11.64 -10.65
C ALA A 114 11.77 10.80 -10.61
N GLU A 115 12.90 11.40 -10.99
CA GLU A 115 14.22 10.77 -10.94
C GLU A 115 14.66 10.57 -9.49
N ASN A 116 14.38 9.39 -8.91
CA ASN A 116 15.03 8.93 -7.68
C ASN A 116 16.06 7.86 -8.02
N ARG A 117 17.25 8.31 -8.47
CA ARG A 117 18.40 7.44 -8.77
C ARG A 117 19.06 6.83 -7.52
N TYR A 118 18.71 7.28 -6.32
CA TYR A 118 19.39 6.93 -5.06
C TYR A 118 18.48 6.65 -3.86
N SER A 119 17.16 6.46 -4.03
CA SER A 119 16.31 6.03 -2.91
C SER A 119 16.35 4.51 -2.77
N ASN A 120 16.51 4.00 -1.54
CA ASN A 120 16.42 2.56 -1.26
C ASN A 120 14.97 2.04 -1.30
N ASP A 121 14.01 2.94 -1.25
CA ASP A 121 12.58 2.67 -1.23
C ASP A 121 11.95 3.23 -2.51
N PHE A 122 11.15 2.41 -3.18
CA PHE A 122 10.45 2.77 -4.41
C PHE A 122 8.95 2.75 -4.15
N TYR A 123 8.26 3.90 -4.19
CA TYR A 123 6.83 4.01 -3.92
C TYR A 123 6.02 4.17 -5.21
N GLY A 124 4.94 3.40 -5.36
CA GLY A 124 4.00 3.48 -6.48
C GLY A 124 2.83 2.51 -6.35
N ALA A 125 2.11 2.25 -7.43
CA ALA A 125 1.06 1.24 -7.50
C ALA A 125 1.53 0.12 -8.43
N TYR A 126 2.21 -0.88 -7.87
CA TYR A 126 2.91 -1.91 -8.62
C TYR A 126 2.19 -3.24 -8.59
N ASN A 127 2.36 -4.01 -9.66
CA ASN A 127 1.84 -5.36 -9.79
C ASN A 127 2.91 -6.41 -10.12
N ASN A 128 4.12 -5.98 -10.46
CA ASN A 128 5.25 -6.88 -10.67
C ASN A 128 6.59 -6.12 -10.66
N VAL A 129 7.68 -6.88 -10.69
CA VAL A 129 9.03 -6.36 -10.91
C VAL A 129 9.68 -7.25 -11.96
N ILE A 130 10.26 -6.66 -12.99
CA ILE A 130 11.09 -7.40 -13.96
C ILE A 130 12.55 -7.25 -13.55
N ILE A 131 13.25 -8.37 -13.40
CA ILE A 131 14.70 -8.41 -13.27
C ILE A 131 15.27 -8.49 -14.68
N TYR A 132 16.08 -7.50 -15.05
CA TYR A 132 16.69 -7.40 -16.37
C TYR A 132 18.21 -7.48 -16.25
N ASN A 133 18.80 -8.41 -17.00
CA ASN A 133 20.25 -8.55 -17.14
C ASN A 133 20.63 -8.22 -18.60
N PRO A 134 21.22 -7.04 -18.85
CA PRO A 134 21.61 -6.61 -20.19
C PRO A 134 22.82 -7.37 -20.74
N LYS A 135 23.63 -8.04 -19.91
CA LYS A 135 24.80 -8.80 -20.39
C LYS A 135 24.36 -10.05 -21.16
N ASP A 136 23.28 -10.66 -20.69
CA ASP A 136 22.74 -11.90 -21.27
C ASP A 136 21.41 -11.67 -22.02
N GLU A 137 20.98 -10.40 -22.13
CA GLU A 137 19.69 -9.97 -22.69
C GLU A 137 18.47 -10.71 -22.12
N THR A 138 18.57 -11.16 -20.86
CA THR A 138 17.49 -11.90 -20.20
C THR A 138 16.65 -10.98 -19.34
N ASN A 139 15.34 -11.26 -19.32
CA ASN A 139 14.44 -10.66 -18.35
C ASN A 139 13.58 -11.75 -17.69
N LYS A 140 13.23 -11.52 -16.43
CA LYS A 140 12.38 -12.43 -15.65
C LYS A 140 11.45 -11.61 -14.77
N LYS A 141 10.15 -11.86 -14.86
CA LYS A 141 9.17 -11.32 -13.91
C LYS A 141 9.36 -11.97 -12.53
N LEU A 142 9.22 -11.17 -11.48
CA LEU A 142 9.44 -11.61 -10.11
C LEU A 142 8.26 -12.41 -9.58
N PHE A 143 7.03 -12.02 -9.94
CA PHE A 143 5.79 -12.68 -9.54
C PHE A 143 5.13 -13.38 -10.73
N ASP A 144 4.76 -14.65 -10.55
CA ASP A 144 4.00 -15.45 -11.52
C ASP A 144 2.48 -15.38 -11.32
N HIS A 145 2.03 -14.73 -10.25
CA HIS A 145 0.63 -14.54 -9.88
C HIS A 145 0.30 -13.05 -9.75
N ARG A 146 -0.99 -12.72 -9.65
CA ARG A 146 -1.47 -11.34 -9.45
C ARG A 146 -1.13 -10.89 -8.04
N VAL A 147 -0.46 -9.76 -7.93
CA VAL A 147 -0.09 -9.17 -6.64
C VAL A 147 -0.20 -7.65 -6.74
N SER A 148 -0.56 -7.00 -5.64
CA SER A 148 -0.52 -5.56 -5.46
C SER A 148 0.54 -5.23 -4.41
N PHE A 149 1.36 -4.23 -4.67
CA PHE A 149 2.29 -3.68 -3.68
C PHE A 149 2.64 -2.25 -4.03
N ASN A 150 3.07 -1.51 -3.03
CA ASN A 150 3.43 -0.12 -3.21
C ASN A 150 4.90 0.18 -3.08
N THR A 151 5.60 -0.62 -2.28
CA THR A 151 6.98 -0.36 -1.94
C THR A 151 7.87 -1.53 -2.31
N ILE A 152 8.98 -1.22 -2.97
CA ILE A 152 10.09 -2.14 -3.19
C ILE A 152 11.29 -1.59 -2.42
N ASN A 153 11.68 -2.26 -1.35
CA ASN A 153 12.83 -1.89 -0.53
C ASN A 153 14.04 -2.75 -0.89
N THR A 154 15.21 -2.15 -1.05
CA THR A 154 16.44 -2.88 -1.38
C THR A 154 17.44 -2.83 -0.23
N THR A 155 17.94 -4.00 0.18
CA THR A 155 18.99 -4.13 1.20
C THR A 155 20.21 -4.82 0.60
N TYR A 156 21.38 -4.24 0.82
CA TYR A 156 22.65 -4.73 0.30
C TYR A 156 23.46 -5.44 1.38
N TYR A 157 23.97 -6.63 1.04
CA TYR A 157 24.92 -7.40 1.84
C TYR A 157 26.13 -7.74 0.97
N ASP A 158 27.28 -8.02 1.60
CA ASP A 158 28.53 -8.31 0.88
C ASP A 158 28.40 -9.44 -0.15
N ASN A 159 27.49 -10.39 0.07
CA ASN A 159 27.30 -11.56 -0.77
C ASN A 159 25.91 -11.65 -1.43
N ASP A 160 25.06 -10.64 -1.28
CA ASP A 160 23.67 -10.72 -1.74
C ASP A 160 22.98 -9.37 -1.78
N ILE A 161 21.94 -9.29 -2.60
CA ILE A 161 21.02 -8.16 -2.63
C ILE A 161 19.64 -8.74 -2.31
N LEU A 162 18.92 -8.09 -1.41
CA LEU A 162 17.56 -8.48 -1.05
C LEU A 162 16.57 -7.42 -1.51
N LEU A 163 15.50 -7.85 -2.18
CA LEU A 163 14.30 -7.04 -2.35
C LEU A 163 13.29 -7.45 -1.30
N VAL A 164 12.72 -6.46 -0.61
CA VAL A 164 11.67 -6.65 0.38
C VAL A 164 10.42 -5.92 -0.10
N ILE A 165 9.32 -6.65 -0.24
CA ILE A 165 8.08 -6.14 -0.80
C ILE A 165 6.93 -6.55 0.12
N LYS A 166 6.21 -5.57 0.68
CA LYS A 166 4.95 -5.83 1.40
C LYS A 166 3.84 -5.83 0.36
N ALA A 167 3.10 -6.93 0.25
CA ALA A 167 2.22 -7.20 -0.89
C ALA A 167 0.91 -7.90 -0.48
N SER A 168 -0.10 -7.82 -1.35
CA SER A 168 -1.32 -8.62 -1.27
C SER A 168 -1.66 -9.30 -2.58
N GLU A 169 -2.29 -10.46 -2.48
CA GLU A 169 -2.88 -11.20 -3.60
C GLU A 169 -4.41 -11.19 -3.55
N LYS A 170 -5.00 -10.66 -2.48
CA LYS A 170 -6.43 -10.79 -2.18
C LYS A 170 -7.02 -9.46 -1.78
N ASP A 171 -8.23 -9.23 -2.27
CA ASP A 171 -9.13 -8.18 -1.81
C ASP A 171 -9.77 -8.67 -0.50
N THR A 172 -9.15 -8.27 0.61
CA THR A 172 -9.54 -8.69 1.96
C THR A 172 -10.77 -7.91 2.43
N TYR A 173 -10.95 -6.70 1.90
CA TYR A 173 -12.05 -5.78 2.23
C TYR A 173 -13.31 -6.06 1.39
N LYS A 174 -13.18 -6.85 0.33
CA LYS A 174 -14.22 -7.19 -0.65
C LYS A 174 -14.86 -5.95 -1.28
N ASP A 175 -14.07 -4.90 -1.47
CA ASP A 175 -14.51 -3.66 -2.12
C ASP A 175 -14.31 -3.68 -3.64
N GLY A 176 -13.71 -4.76 -4.15
CA GLY A 176 -13.44 -5.00 -5.55
C GLY A 176 -12.07 -4.55 -6.01
N VAL A 177 -11.18 -4.12 -5.11
CA VAL A 177 -9.82 -3.68 -5.42
C VAL A 177 -8.84 -4.34 -4.45
N ILE A 178 -7.60 -4.57 -4.90
CA ILE A 178 -6.49 -5.03 -4.06
C ILE A 178 -5.52 -3.87 -3.90
N ASP A 179 -5.55 -3.22 -2.74
CA ASP A 179 -4.86 -1.95 -2.51
C ASP A 179 -3.88 -1.99 -1.32
N LEU A 180 -3.50 -0.81 -0.81
CA LEU A 180 -2.62 -0.64 0.33
C LEU A 180 -3.13 -1.26 1.63
N GLN A 181 -4.44 -1.28 1.82
CA GLN A 181 -5.11 -1.80 3.01
C GLN A 181 -5.03 -3.33 3.04
N ASP A 182 -4.90 -3.95 1.87
CA ASP A 182 -4.78 -5.41 1.74
C ASP A 182 -3.37 -5.96 1.98
N LEU A 183 -2.33 -5.11 2.06
CA LEU A 183 -0.94 -5.55 2.08
C LEU A 183 -0.58 -6.28 3.38
N LYS A 184 -0.83 -7.59 3.42
CA LYS A 184 -0.75 -8.41 4.64
C LYS A 184 0.40 -9.41 4.65
N SER A 185 1.08 -9.60 3.51
CA SER A 185 2.20 -10.53 3.37
C SER A 185 3.51 -9.78 3.08
N LEU A 186 4.63 -10.37 3.49
CA LEU A 186 5.96 -9.87 3.15
C LEU A 186 6.63 -10.84 2.17
N TYR A 187 7.25 -10.29 1.14
CA TYR A 187 7.99 -11.04 0.14
C TYR A 187 9.46 -10.66 0.21
N LEU A 188 10.33 -11.66 0.20
CA LEU A 188 11.76 -11.50 0.24
C LEU A 188 12.39 -12.20 -0.96
N TYR A 189 12.95 -11.42 -1.88
CA TYR A 189 13.71 -11.95 -3.02
C TYR A 189 15.20 -11.82 -2.79
N SER A 190 15.93 -12.93 -2.96
CA SER A 190 17.39 -12.96 -2.89
C SER A 190 17.98 -13.12 -4.28
N PHE A 191 18.86 -12.20 -4.66
CA PHE A 191 19.58 -12.28 -5.93
C PHE A 191 20.57 -13.44 -5.97
N SER A 192 21.25 -13.73 -4.85
CA SER A 192 22.18 -14.87 -4.76
C SER A 192 21.48 -16.22 -4.86
N LYS A 193 20.26 -16.35 -4.31
CA LYS A 193 19.44 -17.57 -4.39
C LYS A 193 18.53 -17.64 -5.62
N ASN A 194 18.35 -16.52 -6.34
CA ASN A 194 17.36 -16.35 -7.42
C ASN A 194 15.96 -16.88 -7.04
N LYS A 195 15.54 -16.59 -5.80
CA LYS A 195 14.31 -17.13 -5.22
C LYS A 195 13.59 -16.05 -4.43
N ILE A 196 12.27 -16.00 -4.63
CA ILE A 196 11.34 -15.21 -3.81
C ILE A 196 10.71 -16.12 -2.75
N GLU A 197 10.64 -15.63 -1.52
CA GLU A 197 9.96 -16.30 -0.42
C GLU A 197 8.83 -15.42 0.11
N LYS A 198 7.65 -16.02 0.30
CA LYS A 198 6.51 -15.39 0.94
C LYS A 198 6.57 -15.67 2.44
N ILE A 199 6.41 -14.62 3.23
CA ILE A 199 6.36 -14.66 4.69
C ILE A 199 4.99 -14.13 5.10
N ASN A 200 4.18 -15.01 5.65
CA ASN A 200 2.85 -14.71 6.16
C ASN A 200 2.53 -15.63 7.35
N MET A 201 1.47 -15.31 8.09
CA MET A 201 0.95 -16.15 9.15
C MET A 201 -0.58 -16.10 9.08
N ASP A 202 -1.23 -17.26 9.13
CA ASP A 202 -2.68 -17.36 8.94
C ASP A 202 -3.45 -16.56 10.00
N GLY A 203 -4.41 -15.75 9.56
CA GLY A 203 -5.20 -14.87 10.42
C GLY A 203 -4.40 -13.70 11.04
N MET A 204 -3.23 -13.38 10.48
CA MET A 204 -2.41 -12.28 10.97
C MET A 204 -1.85 -11.46 9.82
N ASP A 205 -1.73 -10.15 10.08
CA ASP A 205 -1.22 -9.19 9.11
C ASP A 205 0.26 -8.91 9.41
N VAL A 206 1.14 -8.93 8.40
CA VAL A 206 2.49 -8.39 8.59
C VAL A 206 2.38 -6.89 8.80
N TYR A 207 2.44 -6.45 10.05
CA TYR A 207 2.31 -5.06 10.42
C TYR A 207 3.62 -4.31 10.17
N ASN A 208 4.73 -4.80 10.73
CA ASN A 208 6.05 -4.17 10.62
C ASN A 208 7.17 -5.22 10.56
N TYR A 209 8.34 -4.84 10.05
CA TYR A 209 9.54 -5.68 10.06
C TYR A 209 10.81 -4.84 10.25
N THR A 210 11.88 -5.49 10.72
CA THR A 210 13.22 -4.94 10.72
C THR A 210 14.26 -6.04 10.54
N PHE A 211 15.39 -5.74 9.90
CA PHE A 211 16.50 -6.68 9.83
C PHE A 211 17.24 -6.71 11.16
N ILE A 212 17.68 -7.90 11.57
CA ILE A 212 18.61 -8.05 12.68
C ILE A 212 19.97 -7.49 12.23
N ASP A 213 20.64 -6.71 13.08
CA ASP A 213 21.92 -6.09 12.76
C ASP A 213 22.92 -7.10 12.18
N LYS A 214 23.53 -6.74 11.04
CA LYS A 214 24.51 -7.56 10.30
C LYS A 214 24.02 -8.98 9.95
N SER A 215 22.71 -9.18 9.90
CA SER A 215 22.08 -10.44 9.50
C SER A 215 21.03 -10.21 8.42
N LYS A 216 20.73 -11.28 7.68
CA LYS A 216 19.59 -11.32 6.74
C LYS A 216 18.30 -11.78 7.42
N ASP A 217 18.38 -12.21 8.67
CA ASP A 217 17.22 -12.56 9.49
C ASP A 217 16.39 -11.31 9.77
N LEU A 218 15.07 -11.50 9.88
CA LEU A 218 14.11 -10.43 10.15
C LEU A 218 13.46 -10.63 11.51
N ILE A 219 13.16 -9.52 12.18
CA ILE A 219 12.17 -9.46 13.25
C ILE A 219 10.89 -8.93 12.63
N ILE A 220 9.80 -9.67 12.73
CA ILE A 220 8.51 -9.33 12.12
C ILE A 220 7.47 -9.21 13.22
N ALA A 221 6.77 -8.07 13.24
CA ALA A 221 5.59 -7.86 14.06
C ALA A 221 4.35 -8.19 13.22
N PHE A 222 3.61 -9.19 13.68
CA PHE A 222 2.34 -9.61 13.14
C PHE A 222 1.21 -8.98 13.96
N GLY A 223 0.27 -8.32 13.30
CA GLY A 223 -0.97 -7.87 13.90
C GLY A 223 -1.98 -9.02 13.97
N VAL A 224 -2.59 -9.23 15.14
CA VAL A 224 -3.57 -10.29 15.34
C VAL A 224 -4.97 -9.68 15.22
N ASP A 225 -5.67 -9.99 14.13
CA ASP A 225 -7.08 -9.67 13.97
C ASP A 225 -7.91 -10.50 14.97
N LYS A 226 -8.30 -9.86 16.07
CA LYS A 226 -8.98 -10.52 17.20
C LYS A 226 -10.48 -10.57 16.98
N ASN A 227 -11.04 -9.57 16.32
CA ASN A 227 -12.48 -9.50 16.09
C ASN A 227 -12.91 -10.24 14.79
N ASN A 228 -11.93 -10.68 13.97
CA ASN A 228 -12.10 -11.33 12.67
C ASN A 228 -12.88 -10.46 11.67
N ASP A 229 -12.71 -9.14 11.73
CA ASP A 229 -13.29 -8.20 10.77
C ASP A 229 -12.48 -8.11 9.46
N GLY A 230 -11.35 -8.85 9.40
CA GLY A 230 -10.45 -8.90 8.27
C GLY A 230 -9.37 -7.84 8.34
N GLN A 231 -9.24 -7.07 9.42
CA GLN A 231 -8.29 -5.96 9.54
C GLN A 231 -7.61 -5.97 10.90
N PHE A 232 -6.29 -5.82 10.90
CA PHE A 232 -5.58 -5.53 12.13
C PHE A 232 -5.73 -4.04 12.54
N ASN A 233 -6.18 -3.79 13.76
CA ASN A 233 -6.23 -2.46 14.38
C ASN A 233 -5.18 -2.29 15.49
N GLU A 234 -4.11 -1.55 15.18
CA GLU A 234 -2.98 -1.32 16.10
C GLU A 234 -3.34 -0.70 17.46
N HIS A 235 -4.49 -0.01 17.56
CA HIS A 235 -4.89 0.67 18.80
C HIS A 235 -5.55 -0.29 19.79
N ASN A 236 -6.23 -1.32 19.29
CA ASN A 236 -7.12 -2.16 20.10
C ASN A 236 -6.78 -3.66 20.00
N GLU A 237 -5.93 -4.05 19.07
CA GLU A 237 -5.58 -5.43 18.82
C GLU A 237 -4.12 -5.72 19.10
N PRO A 238 -3.80 -6.93 19.60
CA PRO A 238 -2.45 -7.25 20.01
C PRO A 238 -1.54 -7.58 18.82
N THR A 239 -0.25 -7.47 19.06
CA THR A 239 0.78 -7.92 18.12
C THR A 239 1.50 -9.17 18.63
N LEU A 240 2.07 -9.92 17.69
CA LEU A 240 2.92 -11.07 17.93
C LEU A 240 4.25 -10.84 17.21
N ILE A 241 5.37 -11.01 17.91
CA ILE A 241 6.70 -10.84 17.32
C ILE A 241 7.33 -12.20 17.04
N LYS A 242 7.82 -12.40 15.81
CA LYS A 242 8.56 -13.59 15.39
C LYS A 242 9.89 -13.19 14.77
N LYS A 243 10.86 -14.09 14.85
CA LYS A 243 12.08 -14.03 14.04
C LYS A 243 11.86 -14.86 12.79
N TYR A 244 12.11 -14.31 11.61
CA TYR A 244 12.25 -15.07 10.39
C TYR A 244 13.74 -15.39 10.17
N ASP A 245 14.06 -16.68 10.09
CA ASP A 245 15.40 -17.17 9.75
C ASP A 245 15.55 -17.26 8.23
N PHE A 246 16.47 -16.45 7.69
CA PHE A 246 16.64 -16.33 6.25
C PHE A 246 17.18 -17.60 5.57
N ASN A 247 17.87 -18.47 6.31
CA ASN A 247 18.52 -19.63 5.73
C ASN A 247 17.54 -20.78 5.50
N ASN A 248 16.66 -21.02 6.47
CA ASN A 248 15.68 -22.12 6.41
C ASN A 248 14.23 -21.65 6.16
N GLY A 249 13.96 -20.35 6.17
CA GLY A 249 12.65 -19.76 5.90
C GLY A 249 11.65 -19.93 7.05
N ALA A 250 12.10 -20.25 8.26
CA ALA A 250 11.23 -20.53 9.40
C ALA A 250 10.89 -19.27 10.21
N LEU A 251 9.64 -19.19 10.68
CA LEU A 251 9.20 -18.24 11.71
C LEU A 251 9.38 -18.86 13.09
N LEU A 252 10.25 -18.26 13.89
CA LEU A 252 10.63 -18.71 15.22
C LEU A 252 10.12 -17.75 16.29
N ASP A 253 9.69 -18.31 17.42
CA ASP A 253 9.36 -17.53 18.61
C ASP A 253 10.62 -16.87 19.19
N ILE A 254 10.52 -15.56 19.46
CA ILE A 254 11.55 -14.80 20.17
C ILE A 254 11.22 -14.72 21.65
N ILE A 255 9.93 -14.63 21.97
CA ILE A 255 9.40 -14.61 23.33
C ILE A 255 8.77 -15.98 23.57
N ASP A 256 9.30 -16.71 24.55
CA ASP A 256 8.77 -18.02 24.89
C ASP A 256 7.36 -17.92 25.51
N THR A 257 6.60 -19.02 25.42
CA THR A 257 5.22 -19.08 25.91
C THR A 257 5.11 -18.91 27.42
N LYS A 258 6.15 -19.26 28.18
CA LYS A 258 6.18 -19.08 29.64
C LYS A 258 6.26 -17.60 29.97
N THR A 259 7.19 -16.87 29.35
CA THR A 259 7.33 -15.42 29.49
C THR A 259 6.04 -14.69 29.14
N THR A 260 5.43 -15.03 27.99
CA THR A 260 4.12 -14.46 27.59
C THR A 260 3.03 -14.74 28.63
N SER A 261 2.95 -15.97 29.15
CA SER A 261 1.96 -16.33 30.17
C SER A 261 2.21 -15.59 31.50
N GLU A 262 3.46 -15.44 31.92
CA GLU A 262 3.84 -14.71 33.14
C GLU A 262 3.50 -13.22 33.02
N LEU A 263 3.82 -12.58 31.89
CA LEU A 263 3.47 -11.19 31.63
C LEU A 263 1.95 -10.97 31.63
N GLN A 264 1.20 -11.87 31.00
CA GLN A 264 -0.26 -11.80 30.97
C GLN A 264 -0.85 -11.94 32.38
N LYS A 265 -0.39 -12.91 33.18
CA LYS A 265 -0.84 -13.08 34.57
C LYS A 265 -0.47 -11.90 35.45
N LEU A 266 0.69 -11.30 35.24
CA LEU A 266 1.11 -10.09 35.93
C LEU A 266 0.15 -8.93 35.63
N LEU A 267 -0.22 -8.74 34.36
CA LEU A 267 -1.19 -7.72 33.93
C LEU A 267 -2.59 -7.97 34.52
N GLU A 268 -3.02 -9.23 34.57
CA GLU A 268 -4.30 -9.64 35.14
C GLU A 268 -4.34 -9.61 36.68
N GLY A 269 -3.18 -9.47 37.35
CA GLY A 269 -3.07 -9.57 38.80
C GLY A 269 -3.32 -11.00 39.33
N THR A 270 -3.15 -12.02 38.49
CA THR A 270 -3.36 -13.44 38.83
C THR A 270 -2.05 -14.17 39.15
N LEU A 271 -0.92 -13.49 39.03
CA LEU A 271 0.37 -13.96 39.54
C LEU A 271 0.31 -14.00 41.07
N LYS A 272 0.27 -15.21 41.65
CA LYS A 272 0.34 -15.43 43.11
C LYS A 272 1.78 -15.43 43.58
#